data_AF-A0A2T2WAN6-F1
#
_entry.id   AF-A0A2T2WAN6-F1
#
_cell.length_a   1.000
_cell.length_b   1.000
_cell.length_c   1.000
_cell.angle_alpha   90.00
_cell.angle_beta   90.00
_cell.angle_gamma   90.00
#
_symmetry.space_group_name_H-M   'P 1'
#
loop_
_entity.id
_entity.type
_entity.pdbx_description
1 polymer ?
#
loop_
_entity_poly.entity_id
_entity_poly.type
_entity_poly.pdbx_seq_one_letter_code
_entity_poly.pdbx_strand_id
1 'polypeptide(L)'
;MAQTSPQAAVLPQVTWSYTQAQTTLAGPVARQGIGLHSGATTTATLHPEAPGQGRYFVRTDLPGNPTVPASLEAVNPTMLSTELRQGKASVRTVEHLLAALVGLGIDNVRIEIDGPEMPLLDGSALGWVEALRQAGRQIQSVPRPVIRLRQPVTVTHDDAFVAAFPAPALRLTYGIDFEVAAIGNQWFSWTSEADPFGAEGFATAVAPARTFGLAHQVDQLRASGLIQGGSLDNALVCGDEGWLNPPLRFENEPARHKMLDLMGDLSLLGSLPIAHIVAYKASHRLHGELAAALVSALDYGEGTL
;
A
#
# COMPACT_ATOMS: atom_id res chain seq x y z
N MET A 1 2.67 -38.28 -21.72
CA MET A 1 3.66 -37.78 -20.75
C MET A 1 3.04 -36.58 -20.05
N ALA A 2 2.80 -36.71 -18.75
CA ALA A 2 2.11 -35.70 -17.94
C ALA A 2 3.00 -34.47 -17.77
N GLN A 3 2.47 -33.29 -18.07
CA GLN A 3 3.09 -32.02 -17.71
C GLN A 3 2.83 -31.78 -16.22
N THR A 4 3.89 -31.76 -15.44
CA THR A 4 3.87 -31.40 -14.03
C THR A 4 3.72 -29.89 -13.91
N SER A 5 2.57 -29.43 -13.39
CA SER A 5 2.39 -28.05 -12.94
C SER A 5 3.45 -27.70 -11.89
N PRO A 6 4.04 -26.48 -11.92
CA PRO A 6 4.94 -26.05 -10.88
C PRO A 6 4.16 -25.92 -9.56
N GLN A 7 4.51 -26.73 -8.57
CA GLN A 7 4.06 -26.54 -7.19
C GLN A 7 4.60 -25.19 -6.71
N ALA A 8 3.70 -24.26 -6.39
CA ALA A 8 4.05 -23.04 -5.68
C ALA A 8 4.78 -23.45 -4.39
N ALA A 9 5.98 -22.90 -4.17
CA ALA A 9 6.74 -23.14 -2.95
C ALA A 9 5.87 -22.68 -1.76
N VAL A 10 5.52 -23.62 -0.89
CA VAL A 10 4.84 -23.30 0.37
C VAL A 10 5.88 -22.61 1.26
N LEU A 11 5.88 -21.28 1.26
CA LEU A 11 6.70 -20.51 2.20
C LEU A 11 6.27 -20.89 3.63
N PRO A 12 7.22 -21.01 4.58
CA PRO A 12 6.87 -21.27 5.97
C PRO A 12 5.87 -20.21 6.43
N GLN A 13 4.79 -20.64 7.08
CA GLN A 13 3.82 -19.76 7.72
C GLN A 13 4.48 -19.08 8.92
N VAL A 14 5.33 -18.09 8.66
CA VAL A 14 5.92 -17.25 9.68
C VAL A 14 4.84 -16.27 10.10
N THR A 15 4.16 -16.59 11.20
CA THR A 15 3.21 -15.69 11.84
C THR A 15 3.97 -14.74 12.76
N TRP A 16 3.80 -13.45 12.53
CA TRP A 16 4.41 -12.40 13.33
C TRP A 16 3.43 -11.93 14.39
N SER A 17 3.74 -12.17 15.67
CA SER A 17 2.93 -11.65 16.78
C SER A 17 3.04 -10.14 16.89
N TYR A 18 2.01 -9.49 17.44
CA TYR A 18 2.08 -8.09 17.81
C TYR A 18 3.28 -7.80 18.73
N THR A 19 3.85 -6.61 18.60
CA THR A 19 4.88 -6.05 19.49
C THR A 19 4.63 -4.57 19.72
N GLN A 20 4.88 -4.11 20.95
CA GLN A 20 4.84 -2.69 21.31
C GLN A 20 6.15 -1.96 20.97
N ALA A 21 7.15 -2.65 20.43
CA ALA A 21 8.40 -2.06 19.99
C ALA A 21 8.45 -1.92 18.48
N GLN A 22 9.23 -0.94 18.00
CA GLN A 22 9.52 -0.77 16.58
C GLN A 22 10.19 -2.03 16.02
N THR A 23 10.04 -2.23 14.72
CA THR A 23 10.67 -3.32 14.00
C THR A 23 11.26 -2.87 12.67
N THR A 24 12.22 -3.67 12.21
CA THR A 24 12.90 -3.55 10.93
C THR A 24 13.00 -4.94 10.29
N LEU A 25 13.53 -5.03 9.07
CA LEU A 25 13.90 -6.31 8.46
C LEU A 25 15.07 -6.98 9.20
N ALA A 26 15.10 -8.31 9.23
CA ALA A 26 16.25 -9.06 9.77
C ALA A 26 17.42 -9.17 8.77
N GLY A 27 17.14 -9.02 7.48
CA GLY A 27 18.13 -8.98 6.40
C GLY A 27 17.59 -8.25 5.17
N PRO A 28 18.44 -7.95 4.18
CA PRO A 28 18.00 -7.28 2.95
C PRO A 28 17.20 -8.23 2.04
N VAL A 29 16.26 -7.68 1.27
CA VAL A 29 15.51 -8.41 0.23
C VAL A 29 15.26 -7.52 -0.98
N ALA A 30 15.29 -8.10 -2.18
CA ALA A 30 15.04 -7.38 -3.42
C ALA A 30 13.87 -7.98 -4.20
N ARG A 31 13.20 -7.11 -4.97
CA ARG A 31 12.24 -7.48 -6.00
C ARG A 31 12.49 -6.62 -7.24
N GLN A 32 12.39 -7.23 -8.41
CA GLN A 32 12.45 -6.56 -9.69
C GLN A 32 11.11 -6.74 -10.41
N GLY A 33 10.70 -5.73 -11.16
CA GLY A 33 9.48 -5.78 -11.96
C GLY A 33 9.29 -4.52 -12.79
N ILE A 34 8.19 -4.47 -13.52
CA ILE A 34 7.82 -3.32 -14.33
C ILE A 34 7.01 -2.30 -13.50
N GLY A 35 7.32 -1.02 -13.63
CA GLY A 35 6.48 0.06 -13.10
C GLY A 35 5.19 0.18 -13.90
N LEU A 36 4.05 0.36 -13.22
CA LEU A 36 2.73 0.43 -13.84
C LEU A 36 2.68 1.53 -14.90
N HIS A 37 3.03 2.76 -14.50
CA HIS A 37 2.82 3.94 -15.32
C HIS A 37 3.97 4.19 -16.29
N SER A 38 5.21 4.08 -15.82
CA SER A 38 6.41 4.34 -16.60
C SER A 38 6.72 3.25 -17.62
N GLY A 39 6.31 2.00 -17.35
CA GLY A 39 6.72 0.84 -18.13
C GLY A 39 8.21 0.49 -17.99
N ALA A 40 8.95 1.19 -17.13
CA ALA A 40 10.35 0.90 -16.88
C ALA A 40 10.49 -0.32 -15.95
N THR A 41 11.46 -1.18 -16.22
CA THR A 41 11.84 -2.23 -15.27
C THR A 41 12.72 -1.62 -14.18
N THR A 42 12.34 -1.81 -12.93
CA THR A 42 13.06 -1.32 -11.75
C THR A 42 13.27 -2.45 -10.74
N THR A 43 14.36 -2.34 -9.99
CA THR A 43 14.72 -3.20 -8.87
C THR A 43 14.62 -2.36 -7.60
N ALA A 44 13.79 -2.80 -6.65
CA ALA A 44 13.79 -2.23 -5.31
C ALA A 44 14.44 -3.20 -4.32
N THR A 45 15.38 -2.70 -3.52
CA THR A 45 16.05 -3.44 -2.45
C THR A 45 15.71 -2.81 -1.11
N LEU A 46 15.13 -3.59 -0.21
CA LEU A 46 14.73 -3.18 1.12
C LEU A 46 15.82 -3.62 2.10
N HIS A 47 16.30 -2.70 2.93
CA HIS A 47 17.35 -2.95 3.91
C HIS A 47 16.83 -2.74 5.33
N PRO A 48 17.38 -3.49 6.31
CA PRO A 48 17.21 -3.13 7.71
C PRO A 48 17.66 -1.68 7.98
N GLU A 49 16.99 -1.01 8.91
CA GLU A 49 17.33 0.35 9.30
C GLU A 49 17.27 0.55 10.82
N ALA A 50 18.02 1.52 11.32
CA ALA A 50 18.06 1.89 12.73
C ALA A 50 16.69 2.36 13.27
N PRO A 51 16.46 2.23 14.60
CA PRO A 51 15.21 2.68 15.20
C PRO A 51 15.00 4.19 15.03
N GLY A 52 13.76 4.61 14.81
CA GLY A 52 13.37 6.02 14.65
C GLY A 52 13.63 6.63 13.27
N GLN A 53 14.23 5.90 12.33
CA GLN A 53 14.47 6.41 10.97
C GLN A 53 13.22 6.39 10.10
N GLY A 54 12.23 5.56 10.45
CA GLY A 54 11.03 5.37 9.65
C GLY A 54 11.32 4.71 8.30
N ARG A 55 10.46 5.01 7.33
CA ARG A 55 10.56 4.48 5.96
C ARG A 55 11.00 5.59 5.02
N TYR A 56 11.98 5.30 4.18
CA TYR A 56 12.43 6.26 3.16
C TYR A 56 13.01 5.55 1.95
N PHE A 57 12.96 6.24 0.83
CA PHE A 57 13.47 5.78 -0.45
C PHE A 57 14.83 6.39 -0.76
N VAL A 58 15.64 5.69 -1.53
CA VAL A 58 16.93 6.14 -2.04
C VAL A 58 16.98 5.85 -3.55
N ARG A 59 17.08 6.91 -4.36
CA ARG A 59 17.20 6.79 -5.83
C ARG A 59 18.64 6.50 -6.22
N THR A 60 19.00 5.24 -6.33
CA THR A 60 20.39 4.79 -6.58
C THR A 60 20.86 5.01 -8.02
N ASP A 61 19.93 5.25 -8.93
CA ASP A 61 20.20 5.62 -10.32
C ASP A 61 20.55 7.11 -10.50
N LEU A 62 20.30 7.95 -9.49
CA LEU A 62 20.58 9.39 -9.54
C LEU A 62 21.90 9.75 -8.86
N PRO A 63 22.66 10.75 -9.38
CA PRO A 63 23.91 11.19 -8.76
C PRO A 63 23.74 11.60 -7.30
N GLY A 64 24.56 11.02 -6.42
CA GLY A 64 24.54 11.31 -4.98
C GLY A 64 23.47 10.55 -4.19
N ASN A 65 22.75 9.59 -4.81
CA ASN A 65 21.76 8.73 -4.18
C ASN A 65 20.76 9.50 -3.29
N PRO A 66 20.06 10.51 -3.84
CA PRO A 66 19.17 11.36 -3.06
C PRO A 66 18.07 10.53 -2.39
N THR A 67 17.71 10.94 -1.17
CA THR A 67 16.67 10.31 -0.37
C THR A 67 15.31 10.99 -0.56
N VAL A 68 14.23 10.23 -0.36
CA VAL A 68 12.85 10.73 -0.34
C VAL A 68 12.12 10.09 0.85
N PRO A 69 11.69 10.85 1.87
CA PRO A 69 11.00 10.28 3.04
C PRO A 69 9.61 9.78 2.65
N ALA A 70 9.16 8.68 3.28
CA ALA A 70 7.79 8.22 3.20
C ALA A 70 6.91 8.97 4.20
N SER A 71 6.71 10.26 3.94
CA SER A 71 5.93 11.17 4.79
C SER A 71 4.97 12.04 3.98
N LEU A 72 4.01 12.67 4.66
CA LEU A 72 3.02 13.54 4.02
C LEU A 72 3.65 14.76 3.34
N GLU A 73 4.74 15.30 3.90
CA GLU A 73 5.44 16.46 3.35
C GLU A 73 6.09 16.18 2.00
N ALA A 74 6.38 14.90 1.71
CA ALA A 74 6.94 14.48 0.43
C ALA A 74 5.87 14.15 -0.62
N VAL A 75 4.57 14.13 -0.28
CA VAL A 75 3.52 13.78 -1.25
C VAL A 75 3.51 14.79 -2.40
N ASN A 76 3.67 14.27 -3.60
CA ASN A 76 3.58 15.02 -4.84
C ASN A 76 2.28 14.61 -5.57
N PRO A 77 1.34 15.54 -5.84
CA PRO A 77 0.12 15.22 -6.55
C PRO A 77 0.39 14.54 -7.88
N THR A 78 -0.26 13.40 -8.11
CA THR A 78 -0.18 12.64 -9.35
C THR A 78 -1.52 11.97 -9.65
N MET A 79 -1.67 11.41 -10.85
CA MET A 79 -2.87 10.67 -11.23
C MET A 79 -2.68 9.18 -10.98
N LEU A 80 -3.73 8.50 -10.51
CA LEU A 80 -3.85 7.03 -10.42
C LEU A 80 -2.85 6.30 -9.51
N SER A 81 -2.02 7.01 -8.75
CA SER A 81 -1.06 6.42 -7.80
C SER A 81 -0.69 7.45 -6.72
N THR A 82 0.15 7.07 -5.77
CA THR A 82 0.85 8.00 -4.88
C THR A 82 2.30 8.19 -5.34
N GLU A 83 2.73 9.46 -5.42
CA GLU A 83 4.12 9.82 -5.72
C GLU A 83 4.70 10.62 -4.56
N LEU A 84 5.94 10.29 -4.20
CA LEU A 84 6.73 11.03 -3.23
C LEU A 84 7.87 11.76 -3.93
N ARG A 85 8.19 12.96 -3.48
CA ARG A 85 9.23 13.82 -4.06
C ARG A 85 9.99 14.57 -2.98
N GLN A 86 11.31 14.58 -3.10
CA GLN A 86 12.18 15.49 -2.37
C GLN A 86 13.28 16.03 -3.28
N GLY A 87 13.35 17.36 -3.40
CA GLY A 87 14.25 18.02 -4.34
C GLY A 87 14.02 17.53 -5.77
N LYS A 88 15.06 16.93 -6.37
CA LYS A 88 15.02 16.39 -7.74
C LYS A 88 14.63 14.91 -7.83
N ALA A 89 14.56 14.21 -6.69
CA ALA A 89 14.23 12.79 -6.64
C ALA A 89 12.73 12.60 -6.42
N SER A 90 12.16 11.63 -7.12
CA SER A 90 10.78 11.18 -6.88
C SER A 90 10.67 9.67 -7.04
N VAL A 91 9.71 9.08 -6.34
CA VAL A 91 9.33 7.66 -6.46
C VAL A 91 7.82 7.58 -6.52
N ARG A 92 7.31 6.95 -7.57
CA ARG A 92 5.88 6.76 -7.83
C ARG A 92 5.42 5.34 -7.51
N THR A 93 4.13 5.18 -7.26
CA THR A 93 3.45 3.89 -7.04
C THR A 93 3.95 3.22 -5.76
N VAL A 94 4.11 4.02 -4.70
CA VAL A 94 4.68 3.58 -3.41
C VAL A 94 3.65 2.84 -2.53
N GLU A 95 2.37 3.07 -2.78
CA GLU A 95 1.23 2.66 -1.97
C GLU A 95 1.19 1.15 -1.67
N HIS A 96 1.47 0.27 -2.64
CA HIS A 96 1.40 -1.18 -2.40
C HIS A 96 2.50 -1.67 -1.46
N LEU A 97 3.74 -1.18 -1.64
CA LEU A 97 4.83 -1.52 -0.74
C LEU A 97 4.58 -0.92 0.65
N LEU A 98 4.13 0.34 0.72
CA LEU A 98 3.83 0.99 1.99
C LEU A 98 2.70 0.28 2.75
N ALA A 99 1.68 -0.22 2.04
CA ALA A 99 0.62 -1.05 2.60
C ALA A 99 1.19 -2.36 3.16
N ALA A 100 2.09 -3.02 2.44
CA ALA A 100 2.76 -4.24 2.90
C ALA A 100 3.61 -4.00 4.16
N LEU A 101 4.38 -2.91 4.18
CA LEU A 101 5.22 -2.55 5.31
C LEU A 101 4.39 -2.29 6.57
N VAL A 102 3.36 -1.44 6.47
CA VAL A 102 2.50 -1.14 7.64
C VAL A 102 1.64 -2.33 8.04
N GLY A 103 1.14 -3.10 7.07
CA GLY A 103 0.30 -4.28 7.28
C GLY A 103 1.05 -5.44 7.94
N LEU A 104 2.38 -5.50 7.83
CA LEU A 104 3.23 -6.46 8.54
C LEU A 104 3.92 -5.84 9.77
N GLY A 105 3.63 -4.57 10.05
CA GLY A 105 4.18 -3.83 11.18
C GLY A 105 5.69 -3.63 11.10
N ILE A 106 6.22 -3.30 9.92
CA ILE A 106 7.62 -2.91 9.70
C ILE A 106 7.72 -1.38 9.78
N ASP A 107 8.44 -0.87 10.78
CA ASP A 107 8.50 0.57 11.08
C ASP A 107 9.67 1.26 10.40
N ASN A 108 10.85 0.62 10.37
CA ASN A 108 12.10 1.20 9.88
C ASN A 108 12.66 0.40 8.69
N VAL A 109 12.76 1.03 7.51
CA VAL A 109 13.33 0.42 6.28
C VAL A 109 13.93 1.49 5.38
N ARG A 110 15.15 1.23 4.90
CA ARG A 110 15.72 1.93 3.74
C ARG A 110 15.34 1.19 2.46
N ILE A 111 14.73 1.91 1.51
CA ILE A 111 14.23 1.34 0.26
C ILE A 111 15.06 1.91 -0.90
N GLU A 112 16.04 1.15 -1.38
CA GLU A 112 16.84 1.53 -2.55
C GLU A 112 16.08 1.16 -3.83
N ILE A 113 16.05 2.06 -4.81
CA ILE A 113 15.43 1.81 -6.12
C ILE A 113 16.25 2.45 -7.25
N ASP A 114 16.41 1.71 -8.35
CA ASP A 114 17.19 2.07 -9.54
C ASP A 114 16.35 2.73 -10.66
N GLY A 115 15.23 3.36 -10.30
CA GLY A 115 14.34 4.03 -11.24
C GLY A 115 13.22 4.82 -10.58
N PRO A 116 12.35 5.47 -11.38
CA PRO A 116 11.39 6.46 -10.89
C PRO A 116 10.11 5.89 -10.29
N GLU A 117 9.86 4.58 -10.43
CA GLU A 117 8.59 3.97 -10.04
C GLU A 117 8.83 2.56 -9.47
N MET A 118 8.14 2.24 -8.38
CA MET A 118 8.21 0.92 -7.76
C MET A 118 7.73 -0.17 -8.72
N PRO A 119 8.35 -1.37 -8.68
CA PRO A 119 7.87 -2.49 -9.47
C PRO A 119 6.48 -2.91 -8.99
N LEU A 120 5.53 -3.02 -9.92
CA LEU A 120 4.13 -3.34 -9.63
C LEU A 120 3.92 -4.80 -9.21
N LEU A 121 4.85 -5.67 -9.61
CA LEU A 121 4.78 -7.13 -9.44
C LEU A 121 3.52 -7.70 -10.10
N ASP A 122 2.63 -8.32 -9.35
CA ASP A 122 1.36 -8.89 -9.83
C ASP A 122 0.17 -7.91 -9.72
N GLY A 123 0.42 -6.65 -9.36
CA GLY A 123 -0.62 -5.65 -9.13
C GLY A 123 -1.15 -5.60 -7.70
N SER A 124 -0.71 -6.50 -6.82
CA SER A 124 -1.12 -6.55 -5.42
C SER A 124 0.06 -6.25 -4.48
N ALA A 125 -0.16 -6.37 -3.17
CA ALA A 125 0.92 -6.31 -2.18
C ALA A 125 1.51 -7.70 -1.85
N LEU A 126 0.99 -8.79 -2.43
CA LEU A 126 1.39 -10.15 -2.05
C LEU A 126 2.89 -10.41 -2.29
N GLY A 127 3.42 -10.01 -3.44
CA GLY A 127 4.85 -10.18 -3.74
C GLY A 127 5.77 -9.42 -2.78
N TRP A 128 5.29 -8.31 -2.20
CA TRP A 128 5.97 -7.59 -1.13
C TRP A 128 5.86 -8.30 0.21
N VAL A 129 4.67 -8.81 0.58
CA VAL A 129 4.48 -9.62 1.79
C VAL A 129 5.41 -10.83 1.80
N GLU A 130 5.54 -11.52 0.66
CA GLU A 130 6.46 -12.65 0.50
C GLU A 130 7.92 -12.23 0.67
N ALA A 131 8.32 -11.08 0.09
CA ALA A 131 9.66 -10.52 0.25
C ALA A 131 9.97 -10.20 1.73
N LEU A 132 9.04 -9.54 2.42
CA LEU A 132 9.19 -9.15 3.82
C LEU A 132 9.28 -10.38 4.73
N ARG A 133 8.46 -11.40 4.50
CA ARG A 133 8.53 -12.68 5.23
C ARG A 133 9.84 -13.42 4.96
N GLN A 134 10.33 -13.41 3.72
CA GLN A 134 11.63 -13.97 3.36
C GLN A 134 12.78 -13.26 4.07
N ALA A 135 12.72 -11.93 4.17
CA ALA A 135 13.71 -11.12 4.88
C ALA A 135 13.71 -11.36 6.41
N GLY A 136 12.55 -11.72 6.95
CA GLY A 136 12.32 -11.81 8.39
C GLY A 136 12.16 -10.43 9.04
N ARG A 137 11.66 -10.43 10.28
CA ARG A 137 11.46 -9.22 11.09
C ARG A 137 12.35 -9.25 12.32
N GLN A 138 12.97 -8.13 12.61
CA GLN A 138 13.77 -7.90 13.81
C GLN A 138 13.10 -6.84 14.69
N ILE A 139 12.87 -7.19 15.96
CA ILE A 139 12.36 -6.27 16.98
C ILE A 139 13.50 -5.35 17.43
N GLN A 140 13.22 -4.06 17.59
CA GLN A 140 14.16 -3.04 18.03
C GLN A 140 13.89 -2.64 19.48
N SER A 141 14.83 -1.92 20.10
CA SER A 141 14.74 -1.52 21.52
C SER A 141 13.86 -0.29 21.78
N VAL A 142 13.33 0.35 20.75
CA VAL A 142 12.53 1.58 20.85
C VAL A 142 11.03 1.24 20.79
N PRO A 143 10.19 1.83 21.65
CA PRO A 143 8.74 1.62 21.59
C PRO A 143 8.15 2.13 20.26
N ARG A 144 7.13 1.42 19.76
CA ARG A 144 6.33 1.85 18.62
C ARG A 144 5.36 2.96 19.08
N PRO A 145 5.30 4.11 18.39
CA PRO A 145 4.30 5.12 18.67
C PRO A 145 2.89 4.57 18.47
N VAL A 146 2.01 4.79 19.44
CA VAL A 146 0.59 4.46 19.33
C VAL A 146 -0.16 5.74 18.99
N ILE A 147 -0.69 5.80 17.78
CA ILE A 147 -1.40 6.96 17.26
C ILE A 147 -2.90 6.73 17.48
N ARG A 148 -3.59 7.68 18.12
CA ARG A 148 -5.04 7.59 18.37
C ARG A 148 -5.77 8.80 17.82
N LEU A 149 -6.98 8.60 17.28
CA LEU A 149 -7.82 9.71 16.86
C LEU A 149 -8.67 10.20 18.04
N ARG A 150 -8.63 11.51 18.33
CA ARG A 150 -9.39 12.10 19.46
C ARG A 150 -10.80 12.56 19.09
N GLN A 151 -11.00 12.95 17.84
CA GLN A 151 -12.28 13.50 17.35
C GLN A 151 -12.53 13.07 15.90
N PRO A 152 -13.79 12.96 15.45
CA PRO A 152 -14.09 12.63 14.07
C PRO A 152 -13.48 13.64 13.08
N VAL A 153 -12.99 13.15 11.95
CA VAL A 153 -12.47 13.95 10.83
C VAL A 153 -13.08 13.42 9.55
N THR A 154 -13.63 14.30 8.72
CA THR A 154 -14.26 13.93 7.45
C THR A 154 -13.78 14.84 6.34
N VAL A 155 -13.47 14.24 5.19
CA VAL A 155 -13.21 14.93 3.92
C VAL A 155 -14.19 14.40 2.88
N THR A 156 -14.78 15.30 2.10
CA THR A 156 -15.80 14.97 1.10
C THR A 156 -15.51 15.72 -0.20
N HIS A 157 -15.71 15.04 -1.32
CA HIS A 157 -15.65 15.61 -2.66
C HIS A 157 -16.80 15.01 -3.49
N ASP A 158 -17.76 15.84 -3.89
CA ASP A 158 -18.98 15.40 -4.56
C ASP A 158 -19.68 14.24 -3.82
N ASP A 159 -19.75 13.06 -4.43
CA ASP A 159 -20.35 11.85 -3.84
C ASP A 159 -19.32 10.86 -3.23
N ALA A 160 -18.04 11.27 -3.16
CA ALA A 160 -16.97 10.54 -2.52
C ALA A 160 -16.63 11.13 -1.15
N PHE A 161 -16.26 10.27 -0.18
CA PHE A 161 -15.82 10.73 1.13
C PHE A 161 -14.79 9.79 1.75
N VAL A 162 -14.02 10.33 2.69
CA VAL A 162 -13.31 9.54 3.70
C VAL A 162 -13.53 10.17 5.06
N ALA A 163 -13.95 9.36 6.02
CA ALA A 163 -14.20 9.76 7.39
C ALA A 163 -13.45 8.86 8.36
N ALA A 164 -12.87 9.45 9.41
CA ALA A 164 -12.23 8.73 10.48
C ALA A 164 -12.93 9.06 11.81
N PHE A 165 -13.21 8.02 12.59
CA PHE A 165 -13.91 8.11 13.88
C PHE A 165 -13.04 7.51 14.99
N PRO A 166 -12.98 8.12 16.19
CA PRO A 166 -12.35 7.49 17.35
C PRO A 166 -12.93 6.08 17.58
N ALA A 167 -12.04 5.09 17.73
CA ALA A 167 -12.42 3.70 17.93
C ALA A 167 -11.42 2.99 18.86
N PRO A 168 -11.80 1.87 19.51
CA PRO A 168 -10.89 1.15 20.41
C PRO A 168 -9.79 0.37 19.67
N ALA A 169 -9.98 0.08 18.39
CA ALA A 169 -9.06 -0.65 17.52
C ALA A 169 -9.08 -0.07 16.10
N LEU A 170 -8.04 -0.36 15.30
CA LEU A 170 -8.02 0.00 13.89
C LEU A 170 -9.09 -0.83 13.15
N ARG A 171 -10.01 -0.12 12.51
CA ARG A 171 -11.01 -0.69 11.61
C ARG A 171 -11.02 0.11 10.32
N LEU A 172 -11.02 -0.59 9.20
CA LEU A 172 -11.13 0.00 7.87
C LEU A 172 -12.40 -0.50 7.21
N THR A 173 -13.13 0.39 6.56
CA THR A 173 -14.28 0.07 5.71
C THR A 173 -14.13 0.83 4.42
N TYR A 174 -14.17 0.13 3.30
CA TYR A 174 -14.04 0.72 1.98
C TYR A 174 -15.21 0.31 1.11
N GLY A 175 -15.93 1.30 0.58
CA GLY A 175 -16.98 1.14 -0.41
C GLY A 175 -16.57 1.72 -1.76
N ILE A 176 -16.92 1.02 -2.82
CA ILE A 176 -16.75 1.47 -4.20
C ILE A 176 -18.09 1.40 -4.92
N ASP A 177 -18.20 2.17 -5.99
CA ASP A 177 -19.40 2.21 -6.83
C ASP A 177 -18.98 2.55 -8.26
N PHE A 178 -18.91 1.53 -9.11
CA PHE A 178 -18.53 1.65 -10.52
C PHE A 178 -19.73 1.32 -11.42
N GLU A 179 -19.89 2.09 -12.50
CA GLU A 179 -20.99 1.91 -13.45
C GLU A 179 -20.95 0.55 -14.16
N VAL A 180 -19.75 -0.03 -14.32
CA VAL A 180 -19.57 -1.35 -14.93
C VAL A 180 -20.10 -2.42 -13.99
N ALA A 181 -21.15 -3.13 -14.41
CA ALA A 181 -21.91 -4.07 -13.58
C ALA A 181 -21.06 -5.19 -12.94
N ALA A 182 -19.98 -5.62 -13.59
CA ALA A 182 -19.08 -6.64 -13.05
C ALA A 182 -18.24 -6.16 -11.85
N ILE A 183 -18.14 -4.84 -11.64
CA ILE A 183 -17.59 -4.24 -10.42
C ILE A 183 -18.76 -3.79 -9.54
N GLY A 184 -19.60 -2.87 -10.04
CA GLY A 184 -20.78 -2.38 -9.34
C GLY A 184 -20.47 -1.73 -7.99
N ASN A 185 -21.45 -1.80 -7.08
CA ASN A 185 -21.32 -1.36 -5.70
C ASN A 185 -20.77 -2.50 -4.83
N GLN A 186 -19.63 -2.29 -4.20
CA GLN A 186 -19.00 -3.29 -3.33
C GLN A 186 -18.54 -2.64 -2.05
N TRP A 187 -18.61 -3.42 -0.96
CA TRP A 187 -18.07 -3.01 0.33
C TRP A 187 -17.13 -4.08 0.87
N PHE A 188 -16.11 -3.63 1.58
CA PHE A 188 -15.24 -4.47 2.36
C PHE A 188 -14.94 -3.80 3.70
N SER A 189 -15.03 -4.56 4.80
CA SER A 189 -14.60 -4.10 6.11
C SER A 189 -13.58 -5.07 6.67
N TRP A 190 -12.50 -4.53 7.20
CA TRP A 190 -11.44 -5.26 7.87
C TRP A 190 -11.15 -4.61 9.21
N THR A 191 -10.85 -5.42 10.21
CA THR A 191 -10.43 -4.95 11.53
C THR A 191 -9.20 -5.74 11.92
N SER A 192 -8.30 -5.06 12.61
CA SER A 192 -7.13 -5.67 13.18
C SER A 192 -7.50 -6.16 14.59
N GLU A 193 -8.02 -7.38 14.75
CA GLU A 193 -8.32 -7.91 16.09
C GLU A 193 -7.02 -8.23 16.85
N ALA A 194 -6.97 -7.90 18.16
CA ALA A 194 -5.87 -8.04 19.15
C ALA A 194 -4.48 -7.45 18.76
N ASP A 195 -4.14 -7.40 17.49
CA ASP A 195 -2.96 -6.82 16.88
C ASP A 195 -3.41 -5.68 15.97
N PRO A 196 -3.09 -4.40 16.25
CA PRO A 196 -3.41 -3.26 15.37
C PRO A 196 -2.84 -3.37 13.95
N PHE A 197 -1.92 -4.32 13.70
CA PHE A 197 -1.28 -4.59 12.42
C PHE A 197 -1.28 -6.09 12.08
N GLY A 198 -2.36 -6.81 12.45
CA GLY A 198 -2.50 -8.26 12.33
C GLY A 198 -1.98 -8.82 11.01
N ALA A 199 -0.71 -9.26 11.02
CA ALA A 199 0.06 -9.52 9.81
C ALA A 199 -0.57 -10.61 8.94
N GLU A 200 -1.15 -11.63 9.58
CA GLU A 200 -1.89 -12.69 8.87
C GLU A 200 -3.21 -12.20 8.30
N GLY A 201 -3.93 -11.36 9.03
CA GLY A 201 -5.20 -10.79 8.58
C GLY A 201 -5.00 -9.93 7.33
N PHE A 202 -3.98 -9.05 7.33
CA PHE A 202 -3.62 -8.28 6.15
C PHE A 202 -3.13 -9.19 5.00
N ALA A 203 -2.18 -10.09 5.27
CA ALA A 203 -1.55 -10.95 4.26
C ALA A 203 -2.55 -11.86 3.54
N THR A 204 -3.63 -12.27 4.20
CA THR A 204 -4.64 -13.17 3.62
C THR A 204 -5.87 -12.45 3.09
N ALA A 205 -6.32 -11.36 3.74
CA ALA A 205 -7.57 -10.70 3.39
C ALA A 205 -7.40 -9.45 2.52
N VAL A 206 -6.23 -8.81 2.50
CA VAL A 206 -6.03 -7.52 1.82
C VAL A 206 -4.91 -7.62 0.79
N ALA A 207 -3.73 -8.08 1.20
CA ALA A 207 -2.52 -8.08 0.38
C ALA A 207 -2.66 -8.75 -1.00
N PRO A 208 -3.44 -9.84 -1.18
CA PRO A 208 -3.57 -10.49 -2.49
C PRO A 208 -4.44 -9.73 -3.49
N ALA A 209 -5.16 -8.66 -3.09
CA ALA A 209 -6.08 -7.97 -3.98
C ALA A 209 -5.34 -7.12 -5.02
N ARG A 210 -5.47 -7.48 -6.30
CA ARG A 210 -4.78 -6.82 -7.40
C ARG A 210 -5.44 -5.51 -7.80
N THR A 211 -4.62 -4.62 -8.33
CA THR A 211 -5.08 -3.40 -9.00
C THR A 211 -5.94 -3.72 -10.20
N PHE A 212 -6.77 -2.77 -10.61
CA PHE A 212 -7.73 -2.97 -11.67
C PHE A 212 -7.94 -1.72 -12.52
N GLY A 213 -8.30 -1.92 -13.78
CA GLY A 213 -8.61 -0.85 -14.73
C GLY A 213 -9.81 -1.20 -15.61
N LEU A 214 -10.39 -0.18 -16.23
CA LEU A 214 -11.50 -0.33 -17.17
C LEU A 214 -10.96 -0.40 -18.60
N ALA A 215 -11.39 -1.40 -19.37
CA ALA A 215 -10.90 -1.67 -20.72
C ALA A 215 -11.03 -0.45 -21.65
N HIS A 216 -12.17 0.25 -21.60
CA HIS A 216 -12.43 1.43 -22.42
C HIS A 216 -11.53 2.64 -22.10
N GLN A 217 -10.85 2.65 -20.95
CA GLN A 217 -9.93 3.72 -20.55
C GLN A 217 -8.47 3.44 -20.96
N VAL A 218 -8.15 2.19 -21.31
CA VAL A 218 -6.75 1.75 -21.50
C VAL A 218 -6.04 2.57 -22.58
N ASP A 219 -6.66 2.74 -23.75
CA ASP A 219 -6.04 3.46 -24.86
C ASP A 219 -5.80 4.94 -24.54
N GLN A 220 -6.76 5.59 -23.89
CA GLN A 220 -6.62 6.98 -23.45
C GLN A 220 -5.51 7.13 -22.41
N LEU A 221 -5.49 6.27 -21.40
CA LEU A 221 -4.46 6.31 -20.35
C LEU A 221 -3.07 6.07 -20.96
N ARG A 222 -2.94 5.09 -21.86
CA ARG A 222 -1.68 4.86 -22.58
C ARG A 222 -1.26 6.04 -23.45
N ALA A 223 -2.18 6.66 -24.17
CA ALA A 223 -1.89 7.85 -24.97
C ALA A 223 -1.41 9.05 -24.11
N SER A 224 -1.81 9.11 -22.84
CA SER A 224 -1.36 10.12 -21.88
C SER A 224 -0.06 9.75 -21.12
N GLY A 225 0.62 8.68 -21.51
CA GLY A 225 1.85 8.22 -20.86
C GLY A 225 1.63 7.52 -19.51
N LEU A 226 0.41 7.06 -19.23
CA LEU A 226 0.07 6.27 -18.05
C LEU A 226 -0.06 4.79 -18.42
N ILE A 227 -0.03 3.92 -17.42
CA ILE A 227 -0.21 2.46 -17.51
C ILE A 227 0.63 1.79 -18.61
N GLN A 228 1.81 2.33 -18.95
CA GLN A 228 2.67 1.82 -20.02
C GLN A 228 3.17 0.40 -19.73
N GLY A 229 3.33 0.06 -18.45
CA GLY A 229 3.69 -1.27 -17.99
C GLY A 229 2.51 -2.17 -17.62
N GLY A 230 1.27 -1.68 -17.78
CA GLY A 230 0.06 -2.43 -17.43
C GLY A 230 -0.20 -3.60 -18.40
N SER A 231 -0.44 -4.79 -17.84
CA SER A 231 -0.81 -6.01 -18.56
C SER A 231 -1.82 -6.83 -17.76
N LEU A 232 -2.37 -7.90 -18.37
CA LEU A 232 -3.27 -8.82 -17.66
C LEU A 232 -2.56 -9.65 -16.58
N ASP A 233 -1.21 -9.65 -16.55
CA ASP A 233 -0.42 -10.34 -15.54
C ASP A 233 -0.30 -9.53 -14.25
N ASN A 234 -0.45 -8.20 -14.34
CA ASN A 234 -0.22 -7.27 -13.23
C ASN A 234 -1.39 -6.33 -12.92
N ALA A 235 -2.52 -6.50 -13.62
CA ALA A 235 -3.77 -5.81 -13.33
C ALA A 235 -4.97 -6.65 -13.75
N LEU A 236 -6.06 -6.54 -13.01
CA LEU A 236 -7.37 -6.97 -13.47
C LEU A 236 -7.92 -5.95 -14.48
N VAL A 237 -8.49 -6.42 -15.58
CA VAL A 237 -9.13 -5.55 -16.56
C VAL A 237 -10.59 -5.91 -16.68
N CYS A 238 -11.45 -4.91 -16.52
CA CYS A 238 -12.90 -5.04 -16.62
C CYS A 238 -13.40 -4.39 -17.92
N GLY A 239 -14.06 -5.15 -18.77
CA GLY A 239 -14.73 -4.67 -19.98
C GLY A 239 -16.25 -4.74 -19.84
N ASP A 240 -16.95 -4.44 -20.92
CA ASP A 240 -18.41 -4.34 -20.93
C ASP A 240 -19.10 -5.68 -20.64
N GLU A 241 -18.49 -6.79 -21.05
CA GLU A 241 -18.98 -8.15 -20.82
C GLU A 241 -18.45 -8.80 -19.53
N GLY A 242 -17.67 -8.06 -18.73
CA GLY A 242 -17.10 -8.50 -17.47
C GLY A 242 -15.57 -8.53 -17.42
N TRP A 243 -15.00 -9.38 -16.56
CA TRP A 243 -13.56 -9.47 -16.35
C TRP A 243 -12.86 -10.17 -17.52
N LEU A 244 -11.79 -9.56 -18.04
CA LEU A 244 -11.00 -10.10 -19.16
C LEU A 244 -10.05 -11.23 -18.71
N ASN A 245 -9.61 -11.20 -17.45
CA ASN A 245 -8.64 -12.13 -16.89
C ASN A 245 -9.09 -12.75 -15.55
N PRO A 246 -10.23 -13.49 -15.53
CA PRO A 246 -10.61 -14.30 -14.37
C PRO A 246 -9.61 -15.46 -14.15
N PRO A 247 -9.57 -16.07 -12.95
CA PRO A 247 -10.42 -15.78 -11.80
C PRO A 247 -9.99 -14.55 -11.01
N LEU A 248 -10.97 -13.94 -10.33
CA LEU A 248 -10.70 -13.05 -9.21
C LEU A 248 -10.16 -13.88 -8.03
N ARG A 249 -9.29 -13.28 -7.22
CA ARG A 249 -8.81 -13.84 -5.95
C ARG A 249 -9.86 -13.68 -4.85
N PHE A 250 -10.71 -12.66 -4.97
CA PHE A 250 -11.86 -12.41 -4.10
C PHE A 250 -13.04 -11.91 -4.93
N GLU A 251 -14.26 -12.26 -4.53
CA GLU A 251 -15.47 -11.74 -5.18
C GLU A 251 -15.52 -10.20 -5.17
N ASN A 252 -15.07 -9.58 -4.07
CA ASN A 252 -14.94 -8.13 -3.91
C ASN A 252 -13.47 -7.66 -3.98
N GLU A 253 -12.65 -8.27 -4.85
CA GLU A 253 -11.23 -7.90 -5.03
C GLU A 253 -11.02 -6.40 -5.29
N PRO A 254 -11.83 -5.70 -6.10
CA PRO A 254 -11.71 -4.25 -6.29
C PRO A 254 -11.85 -3.43 -4.99
N ALA A 255 -12.82 -3.75 -4.13
CA ALA A 255 -13.00 -3.05 -2.85
C ALA A 255 -11.85 -3.32 -1.87
N ARG A 256 -11.33 -4.56 -1.86
CA ARG A 256 -10.16 -4.94 -1.06
C ARG A 256 -8.89 -4.23 -1.52
N HIS A 257 -8.71 -4.11 -2.84
CA HIS A 257 -7.59 -3.37 -3.41
C HIS A 257 -7.65 -1.89 -3.05
N LYS A 258 -8.83 -1.26 -3.08
CA LYS A 258 -8.96 0.13 -2.64
C LYS A 258 -8.69 0.32 -1.14
N MET A 259 -8.99 -0.68 -0.32
CA MET A 259 -8.53 -0.68 1.08
C MET A 259 -7.01 -0.82 1.19
N LEU A 260 -6.37 -1.63 0.35
CA LEU A 260 -4.91 -1.74 0.27
C LEU A 260 -4.28 -0.38 -0.07
N ASP A 261 -4.81 0.32 -1.08
CA ASP A 261 -4.39 1.68 -1.45
C ASP A 261 -4.50 2.63 -0.25
N LEU A 262 -5.65 2.64 0.43
CA LEU A 262 -5.89 3.47 1.62
C LEU A 262 -4.87 3.19 2.74
N MET A 263 -4.56 1.92 3.00
CA MET A 263 -3.57 1.55 4.00
C MET A 263 -2.18 2.07 3.63
N GLY A 264 -1.80 1.95 2.35
CA GLY A 264 -0.53 2.47 1.84
C GLY A 264 -0.41 3.98 2.03
N ASP A 265 -1.42 4.72 1.60
CA ASP A 265 -1.44 6.18 1.66
C ASP A 265 -1.48 6.71 3.09
N LEU A 266 -2.37 6.17 3.93
CA LEU A 266 -2.45 6.60 5.33
C LEU A 266 -1.22 6.24 6.14
N SER A 267 -0.45 5.24 5.70
CA SER A 267 0.82 4.92 6.37
C SER A 267 1.84 6.07 6.28
N LEU A 268 1.66 7.05 5.39
CA LEU A 268 2.51 8.24 5.32
C LEU A 268 2.40 9.15 6.57
N LEU A 269 1.45 8.88 7.47
CA LEU A 269 1.40 9.41 8.84
C LEU A 269 2.46 8.79 9.78
N GLY A 270 3.32 7.91 9.25
CA GLY A 270 4.27 7.10 10.01
C GLY A 270 3.68 5.74 10.41
N SER A 271 2.43 5.72 10.87
CA SER A 271 1.67 4.50 11.19
C SER A 271 0.16 4.72 11.02
N LEU A 272 -0.63 3.65 11.01
CA LEU A 272 -2.09 3.76 10.93
C LEU A 272 -2.68 4.16 12.30
N PRO A 273 -3.52 5.19 12.38
CA PRO A 273 -4.12 5.60 13.63
C PRO A 273 -5.17 4.58 14.09
N ILE A 274 -5.25 4.37 15.40
CA ILE A 274 -6.33 3.58 16.01
C ILE A 274 -7.62 4.41 15.91
N ALA A 275 -8.41 4.06 14.89
CA ALA A 275 -9.64 4.71 14.49
C ALA A 275 -10.47 3.73 13.63
N HIS A 276 -11.76 4.03 13.46
CA HIS A 276 -12.55 3.45 12.38
C HIS A 276 -12.53 4.42 11.20
N ILE A 277 -11.91 4.01 10.10
CA ILE A 277 -11.82 4.79 8.87
C ILE A 277 -12.77 4.20 7.84
N VAL A 278 -13.66 5.03 7.31
CA VAL A 278 -14.66 4.68 6.30
C VAL A 278 -14.39 5.51 5.05
N ALA A 279 -14.11 4.85 3.95
CA ALA A 279 -13.93 5.46 2.64
C ALA A 279 -15.05 5.01 1.70
N TYR A 280 -15.57 5.91 0.87
CA TYR A 280 -16.51 5.61 -0.19
C TYR A 280 -16.11 6.36 -1.46
N LYS A 281 -15.91 5.62 -2.56
CA LYS A 281 -15.46 6.15 -3.87
C LYS A 281 -14.20 7.02 -3.79
N ALA A 282 -13.40 6.86 -2.73
CA ALA A 282 -12.24 7.69 -2.51
C ALA A 282 -11.10 7.34 -3.49
N SER A 283 -10.22 8.31 -3.69
CA SER A 283 -8.99 8.19 -4.49
C SER A 283 -7.79 8.52 -3.61
N HIS A 284 -6.56 8.24 -4.11
CA HIS A 284 -5.32 8.64 -3.44
C HIS A 284 -5.32 10.12 -3.01
N ARG A 285 -5.95 11.00 -3.81
CA ARG A 285 -6.13 12.41 -3.45
C ARG A 285 -6.94 12.57 -2.16
N LEU A 286 -8.11 11.94 -2.06
CA LEU A 286 -8.93 12.01 -0.84
C LEU A 286 -8.24 11.32 0.34
N HIS A 287 -7.45 10.27 0.11
CA HIS A 287 -6.64 9.64 1.15
C HIS A 287 -5.61 10.63 1.72
N GLY A 288 -4.89 11.32 0.84
CA GLY A 288 -3.92 12.36 1.22
C GLY A 288 -4.57 13.56 1.92
N GLU A 289 -5.72 14.02 1.44
CA GLU A 289 -6.49 15.10 2.07
C GLU A 289 -6.96 14.69 3.48
N LEU A 290 -7.43 13.45 3.67
CA LEU A 290 -7.73 12.93 5.00
C LEU A 290 -6.49 12.87 5.88
N ALA A 291 -5.38 12.33 5.36
CA ALA A 291 -4.13 12.20 6.13
C ALA A 291 -3.65 13.58 6.61
N ALA A 292 -3.68 14.60 5.75
CA ALA A 292 -3.36 15.98 6.13
C ALA A 292 -4.33 16.52 7.19
N ALA A 293 -5.64 16.29 7.06
CA ALA A 293 -6.63 16.73 8.04
C ALA A 293 -6.45 16.05 9.41
N LEU A 294 -6.03 14.77 9.43
CA LEU A 294 -5.81 14.00 10.64
C LEU A 294 -4.68 14.55 11.50
N VAL A 295 -3.62 15.14 10.93
CA VAL A 295 -2.43 15.61 11.68
C VAL A 295 -2.80 16.43 12.93
N SER A 296 -3.81 17.28 12.84
CA SER A 296 -4.26 18.14 13.95
C SER A 296 -5.16 17.45 14.98
N ALA A 297 -5.74 16.30 14.62
CA ALA A 297 -6.70 15.54 15.43
C ALA A 297 -6.09 14.28 16.08
N LEU A 298 -4.86 13.92 15.67
CA LEU A 298 -4.17 12.73 16.16
C LEU A 298 -3.43 13.01 17.48
N ASP A 299 -3.50 12.02 18.35
CA ASP A 299 -2.71 11.90 19.55
C ASP A 299 -1.56 10.93 19.30
N TYR A 300 -0.35 11.45 19.23
CA TYR A 300 0.86 10.66 19.26
C TYR A 300 1.23 10.54 20.73
N GLY A 301 0.87 9.42 21.38
CA GLY A 301 1.12 9.22 22.81
C GLY A 301 2.58 9.49 23.21
N GLU A 302 2.90 9.55 24.51
CA GLU A 302 4.25 9.91 24.99
C GLU A 302 5.36 9.14 24.26
N GLY A 303 6.09 9.85 23.40
CA GLY A 303 6.97 9.29 22.37
C GLY A 303 6.94 10.13 21.09
N THR A 304 7.31 11.40 21.20
CA THR A 304 7.47 12.32 20.07
C THR A 304 8.59 11.86 19.13
N LEU A 305 8.38 12.12 17.83
CA LEU A 305 9.34 12.01 16.73
C LEU A 305 10.75 12.51 17.09
#